data_AF-A0A3L6SMU9-F1
#
_entry.id   AF-A0A3L6SMU9-F1
#
_cell.length_a   1.000
_cell.length_b   1.000
_cell.length_c   1.000
_cell.angle_alpha   90.00
_cell.angle_beta   90.00
_cell.angle_gamma   90.00
#
_symmetry.space_group_name_H-M   'P 1'
#
loop_
_entity.id
_entity.type
_entity.pdbx_description
1 polymer ?
#
loop_
_entity_poly.entity_id
_entity_poly.type
_entity_poly.pdbx_seq_one_letter_code
_entity_poly.pdbx_strand_id
1 'polypeptide(L)'
;MSSSGSTYIPWNKVRAEVPQGIQVLMCFCGSLCKLMESKWLDTEQSQQDKDWVERKARWARERWQRMLHEEQKKEKRKKDQEEIWRRFEEVERKEAQEREADRERKRETACRAKEAGPEAIAKGKYPRCTQ
;
A
#
# COMPACT_ATOMS: atom_id res chain seq x y z
N MET A 1 13.05 -13.72 22.82
CA MET A 1 11.99 -14.58 23.40
C MET A 1 11.37 -15.40 22.28
N SER A 2 11.45 -16.73 22.43
CA SER A 2 10.70 -17.80 21.75
C SER A 2 10.74 -17.89 20.22
N SER A 3 11.78 -18.55 19.70
CA SER A 3 11.76 -19.25 18.41
C SER A 3 11.11 -20.62 18.62
N SER A 4 9.81 -20.70 18.37
CA SER A 4 9.04 -21.93 18.61
C SER A 4 9.18 -22.91 17.44
N GLY A 5 10.07 -23.90 17.64
CA GLY A 5 9.90 -25.29 17.22
C GLY A 5 9.64 -25.57 15.74
N SER A 6 10.73 -25.82 15.00
CA SER A 6 10.66 -26.70 13.83
C SER A 6 10.10 -28.06 14.28
N THR A 7 8.92 -28.43 13.81
CA THR A 7 8.30 -29.73 14.05
C THR A 7 9.22 -30.81 13.50
N TYR A 8 9.95 -31.46 14.40
CA TYR A 8 10.72 -32.66 14.14
C TYR A 8 9.80 -33.76 13.60
N ILE A 9 9.93 -34.08 12.31
CA ILE A 9 9.28 -35.24 11.70
C ILE A 9 10.12 -36.47 12.11
N PRO A 10 9.55 -37.47 12.82
CA PRO A 10 10.30 -38.66 13.19
C PRO A 10 10.55 -39.49 11.93
N TRP A 11 11.76 -39.40 11.39
CA TRP A 11 12.23 -40.33 10.37
C TRP A 11 12.47 -41.68 11.04
N ASN A 12 11.44 -42.54 11.07
CA ASN A 12 11.63 -43.94 11.39
C ASN A 12 12.52 -44.56 10.31
N LYS A 13 13.83 -44.69 10.61
CA LYS A 13 14.78 -45.44 9.78
C LYS A 13 14.45 -46.93 9.90
N VAL A 14 13.47 -47.39 9.14
CA VAL A 14 13.28 -48.82 8.93
C VAL A 14 14.42 -49.30 8.04
N ARG A 15 15.36 -50.06 8.62
CA ARG A 15 16.35 -50.81 7.84
C ARG A 15 15.60 -51.98 7.19
N ALA A 16 15.37 -51.89 5.88
CA ALA A 16 14.86 -53.01 5.10
C ALA A 16 16.05 -53.90 4.68
N GLU A 17 16.00 -55.19 5.01
CA GLU A 17 16.92 -56.16 4.44
C GLU A 17 16.61 -56.32 2.95
N VAL A 18 17.61 -56.06 2.11
CA VAL A 18 17.46 -56.19 0.65
C VAL A 18 17.71 -57.66 0.29
N PRO A 19 16.75 -58.36 -0.35
CA PRO A 19 16.97 -59.74 -0.77
C PRO A 19 18.12 -59.80 -1.79
N GLN A 20 19.03 -60.74 -1.58
CA GLN A 20 20.18 -60.98 -2.46
C GLN A 20 19.65 -61.40 -3.85
N GLY A 21 19.89 -60.58 -4.87
CA GLY A 21 19.51 -60.90 -6.27
C GLY A 21 18.85 -59.79 -7.08
N ILE A 22 18.62 -58.59 -6.52
CA ILE A 22 18.07 -57.46 -7.30
C ILE A 22 19.19 -56.87 -8.17
N GLN A 23 19.03 -56.92 -9.50
CA GLN A 23 19.87 -56.16 -10.42
C GLN A 23 19.56 -54.67 -10.26
N VAL A 24 20.37 -53.99 -9.48
CA VAL A 24 20.40 -52.53 -9.45
C VAL A 24 21.15 -52.08 -10.70
N LEU A 25 20.44 -51.51 -11.68
CA LEU A 25 21.06 -50.73 -12.74
C LEU A 25 21.91 -49.64 -12.07
N MET A 26 23.23 -49.80 -12.06
CA MET A 26 24.17 -48.82 -11.53
C MET A 26 23.98 -47.50 -12.28
N CYS A 27 23.24 -46.57 -11.69
CA CYS A 27 23.22 -45.18 -12.16
C CYS A 27 24.61 -44.60 -11.91
N PHE A 28 25.22 -44.04 -12.95
CA PHE A 28 26.51 -43.34 -12.92
C PHE A 28 26.50 -42.05 -12.06
N CYS A 29 25.43 -41.83 -11.28
CA CYS A 29 25.13 -40.60 -10.56
C CYS A 29 25.55 -40.61 -9.07
N GLY A 30 26.42 -41.51 -8.62
CA GLY A 30 26.97 -41.41 -7.26
C GLY A 30 25.96 -41.61 -6.11
N SER A 31 24.99 -42.51 -6.33
CA SER A 31 24.24 -43.25 -5.30
C SER A 31 23.43 -42.45 -4.25
N LEU A 32 22.19 -42.10 -4.61
CA LEU A 32 20.96 -42.28 -3.79
C LEU A 32 19.68 -41.76 -4.49
N CYS A 33 19.82 -40.95 -5.55
CA CYS A 33 18.71 -40.19 -6.13
C CYS A 33 17.56 -41.07 -6.65
N LYS A 34 17.80 -42.08 -7.48
CA LYS A 34 16.72 -42.83 -8.16
C LYS A 34 15.88 -43.75 -7.26
N LEU A 35 16.47 -44.29 -6.19
CA LEU A 35 15.80 -45.27 -5.32
C LEU A 35 15.06 -44.59 -4.16
N MET A 36 15.54 -43.42 -3.76
CA MET A 36 14.79 -42.51 -2.90
C MET A 36 13.65 -41.89 -3.71
N GLU A 37 13.92 -41.39 -4.93
CA GLU A 37 12.94 -40.81 -5.87
C GLU A 37 11.71 -41.68 -6.11
N SER A 38 11.87 -42.96 -6.44
CA SER A 38 10.72 -43.82 -6.74
C SER A 38 9.84 -44.10 -5.51
N LYS A 39 10.42 -44.27 -4.32
CA LYS A 39 9.61 -44.52 -3.11
C LYS A 39 8.83 -43.29 -2.67
N TRP A 40 9.38 -42.08 -2.78
CA TRP A 40 8.71 -40.87 -2.28
C TRP A 40 7.74 -40.26 -3.30
N LEU A 41 8.02 -40.39 -4.60
CA LEU A 41 7.16 -39.88 -5.67
C LEU A 41 5.88 -40.72 -5.84
N ASP A 42 5.96 -42.03 -5.63
CA ASP A 42 4.82 -42.94 -5.77
C ASP A 42 4.07 -43.19 -4.44
N THR A 43 4.44 -42.50 -3.36
CA THR A 43 3.67 -42.57 -2.11
C THR A 43 2.37 -41.79 -2.30
N GLU A 44 1.24 -42.50 -2.43
CA GLU A 44 -0.07 -41.87 -2.44
C GLU A 44 -0.26 -40.99 -1.21
N GLN A 45 -0.30 -39.67 -1.43
CA GLN A 45 -0.60 -38.72 -0.36
C GLN A 45 -2.01 -38.99 0.16
N SER A 46 -2.12 -39.08 1.50
CA SER A 46 -3.41 -39.26 2.15
C SER A 46 -4.33 -38.08 1.80
N GLN A 47 -5.63 -38.35 1.69
CA GLN A 47 -6.61 -37.29 1.45
C GLN A 47 -6.56 -36.22 2.56
N GLN A 48 -6.26 -36.63 3.80
CA GLN A 48 -6.15 -35.72 4.94
C GLN A 48 -5.00 -34.71 4.79
N ASP A 49 -3.85 -35.14 4.25
CA ASP A 49 -2.70 -34.26 4.01
C ASP A 49 -3.02 -33.25 2.91
N LYS A 50 -3.69 -33.69 1.83
CA LYS A 50 -4.15 -32.82 0.75
C LYS A 50 -5.12 -31.76 1.29
N ASP A 51 -6.11 -32.17 2.07
CA ASP A 51 -7.09 -31.27 2.68
C ASP A 51 -6.45 -30.29 3.66
N TRP A 52 -5.43 -30.74 4.41
CA TRP A 52 -4.67 -29.89 5.33
C TRP A 52 -3.87 -28.82 4.59
N VAL A 53 -3.16 -29.19 3.53
CA VAL A 53 -2.42 -28.25 2.67
C VAL A 53 -3.38 -27.27 2.01
N GLU A 54 -4.51 -27.73 1.48
CA GLU A 54 -5.49 -26.86 0.84
C GLU A 54 -6.08 -25.85 1.84
N ARG A 55 -6.40 -26.29 3.06
CA ARG A 55 -6.89 -25.41 4.13
C ARG A 55 -5.87 -24.35 4.52
N LYS A 56 -4.59 -24.73 4.63
CA LYS A 56 -3.48 -23.80 4.86
C LYS A 56 -3.36 -22.78 3.73
N ALA A 57 -3.42 -23.24 2.48
CA ALA A 57 -3.35 -22.37 1.31
C ALA A 57 -4.53 -21.39 1.24
N ARG A 58 -5.74 -21.85 1.57
CA ARG A 58 -6.95 -21.02 1.66
C ARG A 58 -6.78 -19.92 2.71
N TRP A 59 -6.32 -20.28 3.91
CA TRP A 59 -6.09 -19.32 4.98
C TRP A 59 -5.02 -18.28 4.61
N ALA A 60 -3.93 -18.71 3.95
CA ALA A 60 -2.89 -17.80 3.47
C ALA A 60 -3.45 -16.79 2.44
N ARG A 61 -4.29 -17.26 1.50
CA ARG A 61 -4.95 -16.39 0.51
C ARG A 61 -5.89 -15.39 1.17
N GLU A 62 -6.75 -15.83 2.08
CA GLU A 62 -7.67 -14.94 2.80
C GLU A 62 -6.91 -13.88 3.60
N ARG A 63 -5.83 -14.28 4.28
CA ARG A 63 -4.99 -13.36 5.04
C ARG A 63 -4.32 -12.34 4.13
N TRP A 64 -3.81 -12.77 2.98
CA TRP A 64 -3.23 -11.88 1.98
C TRP A 64 -4.26 -10.88 1.43
N GLN A 65 -5.48 -11.33 1.13
CA GLN A 65 -6.55 -10.44 0.67
C GLN A 65 -6.92 -9.37 1.70
N ARG A 66 -6.95 -9.71 3.00
CA ARG A 66 -7.18 -8.73 4.07
C ARG A 66 -6.08 -7.66 4.11
N MET A 67 -4.83 -8.08 4.02
CA MET A 67 -3.68 -7.16 3.98
C MET A 67 -3.78 -6.19 2.80
N LEU A 68 -4.04 -6.69 1.59
CA LEU A 68 -4.21 -5.84 0.40
C LEU A 68 -5.36 -4.84 0.56
N HIS A 69 -6.49 -5.27 1.10
CA HIS A 69 -7.64 -4.39 1.31
C HIS A 69 -7.37 -3.32 2.37
N GLU A 70 -6.64 -3.64 3.44
CA GLU A 70 -6.19 -2.66 4.43
C GLU A 70 -5.19 -1.66 3.83
N GLU A 71 -4.28 -2.12 3.00
CA GLU A 71 -3.32 -1.27 2.29
C GLU A 71 -4.04 -0.28 1.36
N GLN A 72 -4.99 -0.77 0.54
CA GLN A 72 -5.84 0.08 -0.29
C GLN A 72 -6.62 1.12 0.52
N LYS A 73 -7.15 0.74 1.68
CA LYS A 73 -7.84 1.69 2.58
C LYS A 73 -6.89 2.74 3.14
N LYS A 74 -5.66 2.38 3.50
CA LYS A 74 -4.64 3.33 3.96
C LYS A 74 -4.23 4.28 2.85
N GLU A 75 -4.00 3.78 1.65
CA GLU A 75 -3.66 4.59 0.49
C GLU A 75 -4.79 5.58 0.16
N LYS A 76 -6.05 5.11 0.15
CA LYS A 76 -7.21 5.98 -0.04
C LYS A 76 -7.27 7.08 1.01
N ARG A 77 -7.14 6.75 2.30
CA ARG A 77 -7.12 7.75 3.39
C ARG A 77 -6.01 8.77 3.22
N LYS A 78 -4.83 8.33 2.76
CA LYS A 78 -3.70 9.23 2.50
C LYS A 78 -4.01 10.19 1.36
N LYS A 79 -4.58 9.69 0.25
CA LYS A 79 -5.03 10.52 -0.88
C LYS A 79 -6.09 11.53 -0.46
N ASP A 80 -7.08 11.10 0.33
CA ASP A 80 -8.13 11.98 0.84
C ASP A 80 -7.53 13.09 1.72
N GLN A 81 -6.55 12.76 2.57
CA GLN A 81 -5.82 13.75 3.38
C GLN A 81 -5.01 14.73 2.51
N GLU A 82 -4.26 14.23 1.54
CA GLU A 82 -3.49 15.06 0.60
C GLU A 82 -4.39 15.99 -0.22
N GLU A 83 -5.59 15.53 -0.60
CA GLU A 83 -6.58 16.36 -1.29
C GLU A 83 -7.10 17.48 -0.39
N ILE A 84 -7.40 17.20 0.88
CA ILE A 84 -7.82 18.21 1.84
C ILE A 84 -6.72 19.28 2.02
N TRP A 85 -5.47 18.85 2.17
CA TRP A 85 -4.33 19.77 2.25
C TRP A 85 -4.22 20.66 1.01
N ARG A 86 -4.33 20.08 -0.19
CA ARG A 86 -4.28 20.84 -1.44
C ARG A 86 -5.41 21.87 -1.54
N ARG A 87 -6.62 21.51 -1.11
CA ARG A 87 -7.76 22.44 -1.09
C ARG A 87 -7.54 23.59 -0.12
N PHE A 88 -6.98 23.30 1.06
CA PHE A 88 -6.67 24.32 2.05
C PHE A 88 -5.64 25.32 1.52
N GLU A 89 -4.55 24.83 0.92
CA GLU A 89 -3.51 25.66 0.29
C GLU A 89 -4.09 26.52 -0.86
N GLU A 90 -5.00 25.97 -1.67
CA GLU A 90 -5.67 26.74 -2.72
C GLU A 90 -6.56 27.86 -2.16
N VAL A 91 -7.28 27.59 -1.07
CA VAL A 91 -8.09 28.59 -0.37
C VAL A 91 -7.20 29.69 0.19
N GLU A 92 -6.11 29.36 0.88
CA GLU A 92 -5.17 30.35 1.41
C GLU A 92 -4.59 31.25 0.30
N ARG A 93 -4.25 30.67 -0.86
CA ARG A 93 -3.78 31.43 -2.02
C ARG A 93 -4.86 32.38 -2.55
N LYS A 94 -6.09 31.92 -2.68
CA LYS A 94 -7.21 32.77 -3.14
C LYS A 94 -7.48 33.92 -2.17
N GLU A 95 -7.51 33.63 -0.88
CA GLU A 95 -7.68 34.66 0.14
C GLU A 95 -6.52 35.67 0.13
N ALA A 96 -5.28 35.21 -0.08
CA ALA A 96 -4.14 36.11 -0.21
C ALA A 96 -4.27 37.05 -1.42
N GLN A 97 -4.71 36.52 -2.56
CA GLN A 97 -4.99 37.30 -3.77
C GLN A 97 -6.12 38.32 -3.54
N GLU A 98 -7.20 37.93 -2.87
CA GLU A 98 -8.30 38.84 -2.56
C GLU A 98 -7.85 39.97 -1.62
N ARG A 99 -7.04 39.64 -0.60
CA ARG A 99 -6.44 40.64 0.30
C ARG A 99 -5.51 41.59 -0.45
N GLU A 100 -4.78 41.11 -1.45
CA GLU A 100 -3.93 41.96 -2.29
C GLU A 100 -4.76 42.85 -3.21
N ALA A 101 -5.77 42.30 -3.87
CA ALA A 101 -6.71 43.06 -4.69
C ALA A 101 -7.44 44.14 -3.88
N ASP A 102 -7.80 43.86 -2.62
CA ASP A 102 -8.38 44.87 -1.72
C ASP A 102 -7.40 46.02 -1.42
N ARG A 103 -6.13 45.71 -1.19
CA ARG A 103 -5.09 46.73 -1.02
C ARG A 103 -4.92 47.54 -2.30
N GLU A 104 -4.99 46.92 -3.46
CA GLU A 104 -4.89 47.61 -4.75
C GLU A 104 -6.08 48.55 -4.99
N ARG A 105 -7.33 48.10 -4.75
CA ARG A 105 -8.53 48.94 -4.82
C ARG A 105 -8.43 50.16 -3.90
N LYS A 106 -7.91 49.98 -2.67
CA LYS A 106 -7.66 51.08 -1.72
C LYS A 106 -6.60 52.06 -2.23
N ARG A 107 -5.52 51.56 -2.82
CA ARG A 107 -4.47 52.40 -3.44
C ARG A 107 -5.02 53.20 -4.61
N GLU A 108 -5.76 52.56 -5.51
CA GLU A 108 -6.37 53.21 -6.67
C GLU A 108 -7.32 54.33 -6.24
N THR A 109 -8.16 54.06 -5.23
CA THR A 109 -9.07 55.06 -4.66
C THR A 109 -8.31 56.28 -4.11
N ALA A 110 -7.20 56.04 -3.40
CA ALA A 110 -6.35 57.11 -2.88
C ALA A 110 -5.66 57.89 -4.01
N CYS A 111 -5.26 57.25 -5.11
CA CYS A 111 -4.73 57.93 -6.30
C CYS A 111 -5.78 58.84 -6.94
N ARG A 112 -7.00 58.33 -7.16
CA ARG A 112 -8.13 59.12 -7.68
C ARG A 112 -8.44 60.33 -6.79
N ALA A 113 -8.23 60.22 -5.47
CA ALA A 113 -8.49 61.31 -4.52
C ALA A 113 -7.50 62.45 -4.62
N LYS A 114 -6.24 62.09 -4.86
CA LYS A 114 -5.19 63.08 -5.10
C LYS A 114 -5.40 63.80 -6.44
N GLU A 115 -5.86 63.09 -7.46
CA GLU A 115 -6.08 63.64 -8.80
C GLU A 115 -7.29 64.59 -8.89
N ALA A 116 -8.39 64.28 -8.19
CA ALA A 116 -9.61 65.11 -8.22
C ALA A 116 -9.44 66.53 -7.64
N GLY A 117 -8.35 66.78 -6.89
CA GLY A 117 -8.02 68.09 -6.34
C GLY A 117 -8.99 68.60 -5.25
N PRO A 118 -8.65 69.70 -4.56
CA PRO A 118 -9.45 70.24 -3.46
C PRO A 118 -10.84 70.74 -3.90
N GLU A 119 -11.00 71.09 -5.18
CA GLU A 119 -12.26 71.62 -5.72
C GLU A 119 -13.37 70.54 -5.81
N ALA A 120 -13.01 69.28 -6.05
CA ALA A 120 -13.96 68.16 -6.06
C ALA A 120 -14.42 67.76 -4.64
N ILE A 121 -13.55 67.93 -3.64
CA ILE A 121 -13.85 67.74 -2.22
C ILE A 121 -14.82 68.83 -1.73
N ALA A 122 -14.58 70.09 -2.11
CA ALA A 122 -15.46 71.21 -1.77
C ALA A 122 -16.88 71.08 -2.35
N LYS A 123 -17.03 70.43 -3.51
CA LYS A 123 -18.34 70.20 -4.16
C LYS A 123 -19.01 68.88 -3.74
N GLY A 124 -18.43 68.11 -2.81
CA GLY A 124 -19.01 66.87 -2.28
C GLY A 124 -19.14 65.72 -3.30
N LYS A 125 -18.40 65.77 -4.41
CA LYS A 125 -18.56 64.83 -5.56
C LYS A 125 -17.65 63.61 -5.48
N TYR A 126 -17.31 63.14 -4.28
CA TYR A 126 -16.42 62.00 -4.14
C TYR A 126 -17.19 60.68 -4.36
N PRO A 127 -16.72 59.73 -5.20
CA PRO A 127 -17.38 58.45 -5.36
C PRO A 127 -17.37 57.73 -4.02
N ARG A 128 -18.54 57.52 -3.42
CA ARG A 128 -18.65 56.73 -2.19
C ARG A 128 -18.51 55.26 -2.55
N CYS A 129 -17.87 54.52 -1.64
CA CYS A 129 -17.80 53.07 -1.70
C CYS A 129 -19.22 52.50 -1.78
N THR A 130 -19.55 51.85 -2.90
CA THR A 130 -20.63 50.88 -2.94
C THR A 130 -20.03 49.55 -2.50
N GLN A 131 -20.48 49.09 -1.34
CA GLN A 131 -20.07 47.85 -0.70
C GLN A 131 -20.55 46.62 -1.48
#